data_AF-A0A0B5BGB2-F1
#
_entry.id   AF-A0A0B5BGB2-F1
#
_cell.length_a   1.000
_cell.length_b   1.000
_cell.length_c   1.000
_cell.angle_alpha   90.00
_cell.angle_beta   90.00
_cell.angle_gamma   90.00
#
_symmetry.space_group_name_H-M   'P 1'
#
loop_
_entity.id
_entity.type
_entity.pdbx_description
1 polymer ?
#
loop_
_entity_poly.entity_id
_entity_poly.type
_entity_poly.pdbx_seq_one_letter_code
_entity_poly.pdbx_strand_id
1 'polypeptide(L)'
;MLSPTVESPIDYIYNRSVFKRETFLTGVFFSRKAFFEIGGYPQFATGMATDDAFIFALALNDKLFCCGDAVAYVRMHGGAESHKAHDGIKHIRALQDYKKYINEVAEQSGRFDSRALKLISNITERFVKIHDSGFWLGNVLSLLEAGRDCNDGELKGLYSLAGDNRYRFDMRVSFDLLCIKHFGYCPERNRLYRLLQNGWAKIRNRLKR
;
A
#
# COMPACT_ATOMS: atom_id res chain seq x y z
N MET A 1 4.43 -25.79 19.64
CA MET A 1 3.53 -25.16 18.65
C MET A 1 2.57 -24.29 19.41
N LEU A 2 2.58 -22.98 19.19
CA LEU A 2 1.54 -22.09 19.73
C LEU A 2 0.21 -22.41 19.04
N SER A 3 -0.87 -22.40 19.81
CA SER A 3 -2.21 -22.57 19.27
C SER A 3 -2.58 -21.39 18.36
N PRO A 4 -3.33 -21.60 17.26
CA PRO A 4 -3.80 -20.51 16.41
C PRO A 4 -4.56 -19.46 17.23
N THR A 5 -4.23 -18.19 17.01
CA THR A 5 -4.91 -17.07 17.68
C THR A 5 -6.00 -16.52 16.79
N VAL A 6 -7.19 -16.28 17.35
CA VAL A 6 -8.26 -15.58 16.65
C VAL A 6 -7.83 -14.13 16.41
N GLU A 7 -7.90 -13.68 15.17
CA GLU A 7 -7.59 -12.31 14.75
C GLU A 7 -8.89 -11.66 14.25
N SER A 8 -9.17 -10.42 14.67
CA SER A 8 -10.32 -9.69 14.13
C SER A 8 -9.99 -9.09 12.76
N PRO A 9 -10.98 -8.78 11.91
CA PRO A 9 -10.74 -8.14 10.62
C PRO A 9 -10.03 -6.78 10.76
N ILE A 10 -10.33 -6.02 11.82
CA ILE A 10 -9.69 -4.74 12.10
C ILE A 10 -8.22 -4.95 12.49
N ASP A 11 -7.95 -5.93 13.37
CA ASP A 11 -6.58 -6.27 13.77
C ASP A 11 -5.75 -6.73 12.58
N TYR A 12 -6.34 -7.50 11.66
CA TYR A 12 -5.69 -7.92 10.43
C TYR A 12 -5.21 -6.73 9.59
N ILE A 13 -6.10 -5.81 9.22
CA ILE A 13 -5.72 -4.65 8.40
C ILE A 13 -4.73 -3.76 9.16
N TYR A 14 -4.92 -3.58 10.47
CA TYR A 14 -3.99 -2.84 11.30
C TYR A 14 -2.59 -3.45 11.25
N ASN A 15 -2.46 -4.75 11.51
CA ASN A 15 -1.19 -5.47 11.52
C ASN A 15 -0.52 -5.45 10.14
N ARG A 16 -1.29 -5.56 9.06
CA ARG A 16 -0.82 -5.34 7.69
C ARG A 16 -0.29 -3.92 7.48
N SER A 17 -1.00 -2.91 7.99
CA SER A 17 -0.61 -1.49 7.84
C SER A 17 0.71 -1.13 8.51
N VAL A 18 1.12 -1.88 9.53
CA VAL A 18 2.36 -1.68 10.29
C VAL A 18 3.41 -2.76 10.03
N PHE A 19 3.24 -3.57 8.97
CA PHE A 19 4.16 -4.64 8.57
C PHE A 19 4.42 -5.68 9.67
N LYS A 20 3.46 -5.91 10.57
CA LYS A 20 3.50 -6.98 11.59
C LYS A 20 2.93 -8.31 11.10
N ARG A 21 2.39 -8.32 9.88
CA ARG A 21 1.75 -9.48 9.25
C ARG A 21 2.25 -9.58 7.82
N GLU A 22 2.73 -10.76 7.41
CA GLU A 22 3.16 -11.01 6.03
C GLU A 22 1.95 -11.25 5.10
N THR A 23 2.12 -10.99 3.80
CA THR A 23 1.08 -10.99 2.76
C THR A 23 0.88 -12.32 2.05
N PHE A 24 1.80 -13.28 2.21
CA PHE A 24 1.84 -14.39 1.27
C PHE A 24 0.64 -15.33 1.45
N LEU A 25 -0.22 -15.39 0.43
CA LEU A 25 -1.35 -16.33 0.34
C LEU A 25 -0.95 -17.80 0.45
N THR A 26 0.34 -18.12 0.36
CA THR A 26 0.86 -19.49 0.49
C THR A 26 0.52 -20.15 1.83
N GLY A 27 0.00 -19.40 2.82
CA GLY A 27 -0.48 -19.93 4.10
C GLY A 27 -1.96 -19.74 4.41
N VAL A 28 -2.81 -19.32 3.46
CA VAL A 28 -4.24 -19.05 3.74
C VAL A 28 -5.13 -20.21 3.30
N PHE A 29 -5.84 -20.81 4.25
CA PHE A 29 -6.86 -21.83 4.00
C PHE A 29 -8.25 -21.25 4.24
N PHE A 30 -9.16 -21.44 3.29
CA PHE A 30 -10.53 -20.97 3.37
C PHE A 30 -11.49 -21.96 2.70
N SER A 31 -12.76 -21.93 3.08
CA SER A 31 -13.76 -22.77 2.44
C SER A 31 -14.13 -22.23 1.05
N ARG A 32 -14.35 -23.14 0.10
CA ARG A 32 -14.82 -22.76 -1.25
C ARG A 32 -16.14 -21.97 -1.20
N LYS A 33 -17.01 -22.28 -0.22
CA LYS A 33 -18.26 -21.56 0.00
C LYS A 33 -18.00 -20.09 0.32
N ALA A 34 -17.11 -19.81 1.27
CA ALA A 34 -16.74 -18.45 1.65
C ALA A 34 -16.17 -17.64 0.47
N PHE A 35 -15.37 -18.27 -0.39
CA PHE A 35 -14.84 -17.64 -1.61
C PHE A 35 -15.95 -17.15 -2.55
N PHE A 36 -16.97 -17.97 -2.79
CA PHE A 36 -18.11 -17.58 -3.63
C PHE A 36 -19.00 -16.53 -2.95
N GLU A 37 -19.17 -16.59 -1.64
CA GLU A 37 -19.97 -15.62 -0.89
C GLU A 37 -19.37 -14.21 -0.94
N ILE A 38 -18.04 -14.07 -0.95
CA ILE A 38 -17.37 -12.76 -1.10
C ILE A 38 -17.21 -12.33 -2.56
N GLY A 39 -17.65 -13.14 -3.53
CA GLY A 39 -17.55 -12.83 -4.96
C GLY A 39 -16.18 -13.10 -5.60
N GLY A 40 -15.30 -13.82 -4.91
CA GLY A 40 -13.95 -14.16 -5.39
C GLY A 40 -12.90 -13.07 -5.17
N TYR A 41 -11.84 -13.08 -5.99
CA TYR A 41 -10.73 -12.12 -5.88
C TYR A 41 -11.14 -10.72 -6.37
N PRO A 42 -10.85 -9.67 -5.58
CA PRO A 42 -11.02 -8.28 -6.02
C PRO A 42 -10.22 -7.99 -7.30
N GLN A 43 -10.84 -7.29 -8.25
CA GLN A 43 -10.21 -6.91 -9.51
C GLN A 43 -9.69 -5.48 -9.40
N PHE A 44 -8.39 -5.33 -9.12
CA PHE A 44 -7.71 -4.02 -9.07
C PHE A 44 -6.89 -3.79 -10.34
N ALA A 45 -6.44 -2.55 -10.55
CA ALA A 45 -5.60 -2.21 -11.71
C ALA A 45 -4.31 -3.07 -11.82
N THR A 46 -3.82 -3.62 -10.71
CA THR A 46 -2.72 -4.60 -10.63
C THR A 46 -3.03 -5.60 -9.51
N GLY A 47 -2.32 -6.72 -9.41
CA GLY A 47 -2.47 -7.68 -8.29
C GLY A 47 -2.00 -7.17 -6.92
N MET A 48 -1.56 -5.91 -6.82
CA MET A 48 -1.10 -5.31 -5.58
C MET A 48 -2.23 -5.18 -4.56
N ALA A 49 -1.97 -5.63 -3.32
CA ALA A 49 -2.91 -5.61 -2.20
C ALA A 49 -4.23 -6.40 -2.43
N THR A 50 -4.35 -7.14 -3.54
CA THR A 50 -5.51 -8.00 -3.81
C THR A 50 -5.67 -9.06 -2.74
N ASP A 51 -4.56 -9.69 -2.32
CA ASP A 51 -4.53 -10.70 -1.27
C ASP A 51 -5.01 -10.15 0.07
N ASP A 52 -4.58 -8.93 0.41
CA ASP A 52 -4.97 -8.26 1.65
C ASP A 52 -6.47 -7.94 1.68
N ALA A 53 -7.00 -7.42 0.57
CA ALA A 53 -8.42 -7.15 0.42
C ALA A 53 -9.25 -8.44 0.49
N PHE A 54 -8.78 -9.49 -0.17
CA PHE A 54 -9.42 -10.80 -0.17
C PHE A 54 -9.49 -11.41 1.23
N ILE A 55 -8.37 -11.45 1.97
CA ILE A 55 -8.34 -11.98 3.34
C ILE A 55 -9.22 -11.17 4.28
N PHE A 56 -9.22 -9.83 4.14
CA PHE A 56 -10.13 -8.99 4.91
C PHE A 56 -11.60 -9.33 4.63
N ALA A 57 -12.00 -9.45 3.36
CA ALA A 57 -13.37 -9.80 2.99
C ALA A 57 -13.78 -11.19 3.54
N LEU A 58 -12.88 -12.18 3.51
CA LEU A 58 -13.13 -13.48 4.13
C LEU A 58 -13.33 -13.36 5.65
N ALA A 59 -12.48 -12.59 6.33
CA ALA A 59 -12.56 -12.36 7.77
C ALA A 59 -13.85 -11.62 8.18
N LEU A 60 -14.48 -10.89 7.26
CA LEU A 60 -15.79 -10.29 7.50
C LEU A 60 -16.93 -11.29 7.50
N ASN A 61 -16.79 -12.45 6.87
CA ASN A 61 -17.83 -13.47 6.86
C ASN A 61 -17.60 -14.55 7.93
N ASP A 62 -16.34 -14.90 8.19
CA ASP A 62 -15.94 -15.97 9.11
C ASP A 62 -14.79 -15.55 10.04
N LYS A 63 -14.43 -16.38 11.02
CA LYS A 63 -13.31 -16.12 11.92
C LYS A 63 -11.98 -16.29 11.20
N LEU A 64 -11.09 -15.31 11.35
CA LEU A 64 -9.72 -15.41 10.91
C LEU A 64 -8.86 -16.01 12.05
N PHE A 65 -8.08 -17.04 11.72
CA PHE A 65 -7.11 -17.64 12.64
C PHE A 65 -5.71 -17.41 12.10
N CYS A 66 -4.82 -16.93 12.95
CA CYS A 66 -3.42 -16.68 12.65
C CYS A 66 -2.52 -17.69 13.38
N CYS A 67 -1.63 -18.34 12.64
CA CYS A 67 -0.53 -19.13 13.19
C CYS A 67 0.80 -18.46 12.77
N GLY A 68 1.49 -17.84 13.73
CA GLY A 68 2.76 -17.12 13.48
C GLY A 68 3.96 -18.04 13.29
N ASP A 69 3.87 -19.29 13.75
CA ASP A 69 4.96 -20.28 13.67
C ASP A 69 4.89 -21.14 12.39
N ALA A 70 3.92 -20.89 11.51
CA ALA A 70 3.73 -21.68 10.31
C ALA A 70 4.85 -21.38 9.30
N VAL A 71 5.59 -22.41 8.88
CA VAL A 71 6.66 -22.26 7.88
C VAL A 71 6.05 -22.31 6.49
N ALA A 72 6.17 -21.21 5.74
CA ALA A 72 5.83 -21.14 4.33
C ALA A 72 7.09 -20.93 3.49
N TYR A 73 7.26 -21.72 2.43
CA TYR A 73 8.34 -21.54 1.46
C TYR A 73 7.82 -20.71 0.29
N VAL A 74 8.30 -19.47 0.19
CA VAL A 74 7.96 -18.58 -0.93
C VAL A 74 9.15 -18.50 -1.86
N ARG A 75 8.93 -18.85 -3.14
CA ARG A 75 9.94 -18.62 -4.18
C ARG A 75 9.85 -17.18 -4.65
N MET A 76 10.86 -16.39 -4.31
CA MET A 76 11.00 -15.03 -4.83
C MET A 76 11.41 -15.12 -6.31
N HIS A 77 10.51 -14.72 -7.21
CA HIS A 77 10.82 -14.57 -8.63
C HIS A 77 11.17 -13.11 -8.91
N GLY A 78 12.33 -12.85 -9.53
CA GLY A 78 12.82 -11.49 -9.85
C GLY A 78 11.99 -10.67 -10.85
N GLY A 79 10.78 -11.12 -11.19
CA GLY A 79 9.81 -10.41 -12.02
C GLY A 79 8.37 -10.48 -11.52
N ALA A 80 8.11 -11.04 -10.33
CA ALA A 80 6.77 -11.03 -9.72
C ALA A 80 6.39 -9.64 -9.21
N GLU A 81 7.38 -8.83 -8.85
CA GLU A 81 7.21 -7.42 -8.54
C GLU A 81 7.58 -6.65 -9.80
N SER A 82 6.58 -6.13 -10.52
CA SER A 82 6.80 -5.29 -11.70
C SER A 82 7.28 -3.91 -11.24
N HIS A 83 8.50 -3.83 -10.68
CA HIS A 83 9.16 -2.59 -10.25
C HIS A 83 9.63 -1.73 -11.42
N LYS A 84 9.02 -1.88 -12.61
CA LYS A 84 9.35 -1.03 -13.73
C LYS A 84 8.80 0.36 -13.43
N ALA A 85 9.63 1.37 -13.64
CA ALA A 85 9.30 2.77 -13.36
C ALA A 85 7.94 3.23 -13.93
N HIS A 86 7.56 2.69 -15.09
CA HIS A 86 6.29 3.00 -15.76
C HIS A 86 5.05 2.38 -15.13
N ASP A 87 5.18 1.35 -14.29
CA ASP A 87 4.04 0.70 -13.60
C ASP A 87 3.69 1.39 -12.26
N GLY A 88 4.54 2.30 -11.76
CA GLY A 88 4.33 2.98 -10.48
C GLY A 88 2.96 3.65 -10.32
N ILE A 89 2.41 4.24 -11.40
CA ILE A 89 1.06 4.83 -11.39
C ILE A 89 -0.01 3.75 -11.25
N LYS A 90 0.15 2.60 -11.91
CA LYS A 90 -0.81 1.50 -11.83
C LYS A 90 -0.85 0.92 -10.41
N HIS A 91 0.31 0.84 -9.75
CA HIS A 91 0.40 0.44 -8.34
C HIS A 91 -0.29 1.43 -7.40
N ILE A 92 -0.03 2.73 -7.57
CA ILE A 92 -0.72 3.79 -6.82
C ILE A 92 -2.25 3.70 -7.04
N ARG A 93 -2.71 3.48 -8.29
CA ARG A 93 -4.13 3.27 -8.58
C ARG A 93 -4.69 2.03 -7.89
N ALA A 94 -3.99 0.90 -7.95
CA ALA A 94 -4.41 -0.33 -7.31
C ALA A 94 -4.55 -0.17 -5.78
N LEU A 95 -3.70 0.63 -5.13
CA LEU A 95 -3.84 0.95 -3.71
C LEU A 95 -5.05 1.83 -3.40
N GLN A 96 -5.42 2.73 -4.32
CA GLN A 96 -6.69 3.48 -4.19
C GLN A 96 -7.91 2.56 -4.39
N ASP A 97 -7.85 1.63 -5.34
CA ASP A 97 -8.89 0.60 -5.53
C ASP A 97 -9.01 -0.27 -4.26
N TYR A 98 -7.89 -0.71 -3.69
CA TYR A 98 -7.83 -1.41 -2.42
C TYR A 98 -8.51 -0.63 -1.29
N LYS A 99 -8.16 0.65 -1.11
CA LYS A 99 -8.76 1.48 -0.06
C LYS A 99 -10.27 1.60 -0.22
N LYS A 100 -10.72 1.86 -1.45
CA LYS A 100 -12.15 1.96 -1.76
C LYS A 100 -12.85 0.65 -1.43
N TYR A 101 -12.31 -0.48 -1.90
CA TYR A 101 -12.85 -1.80 -1.66
C TYR A 101 -12.97 -2.14 -0.17
N ILE A 102 -11.91 -1.93 0.63
CA ILE A 102 -11.94 -2.21 2.07
C ILE A 102 -13.06 -1.42 2.77
N ASN A 103 -13.21 -0.15 2.45
CA ASN A 103 -14.25 0.69 3.05
C ASN A 103 -15.65 0.24 2.61
N GLU A 104 -15.85 -0.03 1.32
CA GLU A 104 -17.14 -0.47 0.77
C GLU A 104 -17.58 -1.82 1.36
N VAL A 105 -16.69 -2.81 1.43
CA VAL A 105 -17.03 -4.12 1.98
C VAL A 105 -17.24 -4.04 3.50
N ALA A 106 -16.47 -3.22 4.22
CA ALA A 106 -16.69 -2.99 5.64
C ALA A 106 -18.08 -2.37 5.90
N GLU A 107 -18.47 -1.36 5.13
CA GLU A 107 -19.79 -0.72 5.22
C GLU A 107 -20.92 -1.71 4.87
N GLN A 108 -20.81 -2.40 3.74
CA GLN A 108 -21.82 -3.36 3.27
C GLN A 108 -22.01 -4.56 4.19
N SER A 109 -20.98 -4.92 4.97
CA SER A 109 -21.08 -6.04 5.92
C SER A 109 -22.12 -5.80 7.03
N GLY A 110 -22.44 -4.53 7.33
CA GLY A 110 -23.33 -4.16 8.44
C GLY A 110 -22.79 -4.55 9.83
N ARG A 111 -21.55 -5.04 9.94
CA ARG A 111 -20.95 -5.54 11.20
C ARG A 111 -20.31 -4.45 12.06
N PHE A 112 -20.08 -3.27 11.51
CA PHE A 112 -19.35 -2.20 12.17
C PHE A 112 -20.22 -0.97 12.39
N ASP A 113 -20.09 -0.37 13.57
CA ASP A 113 -20.65 0.95 13.84
C ASP A 113 -19.85 2.06 13.14
N SER A 114 -20.36 3.29 13.20
CA SER A 114 -19.73 4.45 12.57
C SER A 114 -18.31 4.74 13.09
N ARG A 115 -18.01 4.38 14.35
CA ARG A 115 -16.69 4.58 14.95
C ARG A 115 -15.68 3.57 14.41
N ALA A 116 -16.06 2.30 14.31
CA ALA A 116 -15.25 1.23 13.75
C ALA A 116 -15.00 1.44 12.25
N LEU A 117 -16.02 1.86 11.49
CA LEU A 117 -15.86 2.22 10.07
C LEU A 117 -14.85 3.37 9.89
N LYS A 118 -14.94 4.41 10.73
CA LYS A 118 -13.96 5.51 10.73
C LYS A 118 -12.55 5.03 11.08
N LEU A 119 -12.41 4.09 12.01
CA LEU A 119 -11.13 3.49 12.35
C LEU A 119 -10.52 2.71 11.17
N ILE A 120 -11.31 1.84 10.53
CA ILE A 120 -10.91 1.10 9.32
C ILE A 120 -10.45 2.08 8.24
N SER A 121 -11.25 3.09 7.93
CA SER A 121 -10.93 4.12 6.94
C SER A 121 -9.60 4.83 7.26
N ASN A 122 -9.37 5.21 8.51
CA ASN A 122 -8.13 5.86 8.94
C ASN A 122 -6.89 4.95 8.83
N ILE A 123 -7.02 3.67 9.20
CA ILE A 123 -5.93 2.69 9.09
C ILE A 123 -5.57 2.51 7.62
N THR A 124 -6.57 2.28 6.77
CA THR A 124 -6.41 2.05 5.34
C THR A 124 -5.86 3.28 4.62
N GLU A 125 -6.35 4.48 4.95
CA GLU A 125 -5.81 5.75 4.45
C GLU A 125 -4.32 5.89 4.78
N ARG A 126 -3.93 5.59 6.02
CA ARG A 126 -2.53 5.67 6.44
C ARG A 126 -1.66 4.65 5.70
N PHE A 127 -2.15 3.43 5.53
CA PHE A 127 -1.45 2.37 4.79
C PHE A 127 -1.18 2.80 3.34
N VAL A 128 -2.24 3.21 2.63
CA VAL A 128 -2.16 3.65 1.24
C VAL A 128 -1.25 4.86 1.11
N LYS A 129 -1.37 5.85 2.01
CA LYS A 129 -0.50 7.02 2.01
C LYS A 129 0.98 6.68 2.09
N ILE A 130 1.34 5.72 2.96
CA ILE A 130 2.73 5.28 3.12
C ILE A 130 3.21 4.57 1.85
N HIS A 131 2.40 3.67 1.29
CA HIS A 131 2.77 2.89 0.11
C HIS A 131 2.83 3.76 -1.14
N ASP A 132 1.83 4.61 -1.39
CA ASP A 132 1.82 5.55 -2.50
C ASP A 132 3.06 6.46 -2.49
N SER A 133 3.43 6.98 -1.32
CA SER A 133 4.63 7.82 -1.18
C SER A 133 5.91 7.02 -1.42
N GLY A 134 5.98 5.79 -0.89
CA GLY A 134 7.11 4.89 -1.09
C GLY A 134 7.30 4.50 -2.55
N PHE A 135 6.22 4.11 -3.24
CA PHE A 135 6.24 3.81 -4.67
C PHE A 135 6.62 5.04 -5.48
N TRP A 136 6.00 6.19 -5.23
CA TRP A 136 6.32 7.40 -5.97
C TRP A 136 7.81 7.76 -5.84
N LEU A 137 8.35 7.81 -4.62
CA LEU A 137 9.76 8.11 -4.38
C LEU A 137 10.69 7.05 -4.99
N GLY A 138 10.38 5.77 -4.80
CA GLY A 138 11.19 4.68 -5.34
C GLY A 138 11.30 4.74 -6.86
N ASN A 139 10.18 4.98 -7.55
CA ASN A 139 10.15 5.11 -9.00
C ASN A 139 10.88 6.38 -9.48
N VAL A 140 10.67 7.53 -8.83
CA VAL A 140 11.40 8.76 -9.17
C VAL A 140 12.90 8.59 -8.99
N LEU A 141 13.34 8.04 -7.87
CA LEU A 141 14.77 7.83 -7.60
C LEU A 141 15.39 6.82 -8.56
N SER A 142 14.71 5.70 -8.84
CA SER A 142 15.18 4.70 -9.79
C SER A 142 15.35 5.29 -11.19
N LEU A 143 14.42 6.16 -11.63
CA LEU A 143 14.56 6.87 -12.89
C LEU A 143 15.78 7.81 -12.83
N LEU A 144 15.86 8.69 -11.82
CA LEU A 144 16.97 9.64 -11.70
C LEU A 144 18.36 8.98 -11.65
N GLU A 145 18.47 7.78 -11.07
CA GLU A 145 19.71 6.99 -11.03
C GLU A 145 20.07 6.34 -12.37
N ALA A 146 19.08 6.04 -13.22
CA ALA A 146 19.29 5.44 -14.55
C ALA A 146 19.92 6.40 -15.58
N GLY A 147 20.08 7.69 -15.27
CA GLY A 147 20.82 8.65 -16.09
C GLY A 147 19.95 9.69 -16.82
N ARG A 148 20.59 10.69 -17.45
CA ARG A 148 19.95 11.95 -17.92
C ARG A 148 18.94 11.82 -19.07
N ASP A 149 18.88 10.68 -19.75
CA ASP A 149 17.91 10.41 -20.82
C ASP A 149 16.65 9.69 -20.31
N CYS A 150 16.30 9.89 -19.03
CA CYS A 150 14.96 9.56 -18.54
C CYS A 150 13.97 10.36 -19.38
N ASN A 151 13.30 9.68 -20.31
CA ASN A 151 12.23 10.25 -21.12
C ASN A 151 11.32 11.05 -20.19
N ASP A 152 11.28 12.37 -20.37
CA ASP A 152 10.42 13.26 -19.59
C ASP A 152 8.95 12.77 -19.60
N GLY A 153 8.56 11.92 -20.55
CA GLY A 153 7.29 11.19 -20.59
C GLY A 153 7.00 10.29 -19.38
N GLU A 154 7.97 9.53 -18.86
CA GLU A 154 7.74 8.62 -17.73
C GLU A 154 7.62 9.39 -16.41
N LEU A 155 8.47 10.40 -16.22
CA LEU A 155 8.35 11.35 -15.12
C LEU A 155 7.05 12.17 -15.23
N LYS A 156 6.64 12.61 -16.44
CA LYS A 156 5.35 13.27 -16.67
C LYS A 156 4.17 12.44 -16.19
N GLY A 157 4.23 11.12 -16.35
CA GLY A 157 3.22 10.21 -15.79
C GLY A 157 3.13 10.35 -14.26
N LEU A 158 4.25 10.21 -13.56
CA LEU A 158 4.28 10.34 -12.09
C LEU A 158 3.93 11.76 -11.61
N TYR A 159 4.28 12.77 -12.41
CA TYR A 159 3.98 14.17 -12.15
C TYR A 159 2.52 14.52 -12.41
N SER A 160 1.81 13.76 -13.26
CA SER A 160 0.37 13.95 -13.52
C SER A 160 -0.49 13.72 -12.28
N LEU A 161 0.05 13.04 -11.26
CA LEU A 161 -0.58 12.88 -9.95
C LEU A 161 -0.62 14.20 -9.16
N ALA A 162 0.18 15.21 -9.55
CA ALA A 162 0.21 16.49 -8.88
C ALA A 162 -1.11 17.25 -9.06
N GLY A 163 -1.86 17.40 -7.97
CA GLY A 163 -3.16 18.09 -7.97
C GLY A 163 -4.37 17.19 -8.16
N ASP A 164 -4.18 15.87 -8.24
CA ASP A 164 -5.28 14.92 -8.12
C ASP A 164 -5.53 14.62 -6.63
N ASN A 165 -6.64 15.16 -6.12
CA ASN A 165 -7.02 15.06 -4.70
C ASN A 165 -7.39 13.64 -4.24
N ARG A 166 -7.50 12.68 -5.18
CA ARG A 166 -7.76 11.28 -4.84
C ARG A 166 -6.56 10.64 -4.15
N TYR A 167 -5.35 11.03 -4.53
CA TYR A 167 -4.13 10.46 -3.96
C TYR A 167 -3.71 11.22 -2.71
N ARG A 168 -3.30 10.46 -1.69
CA ARG A 168 -2.85 11.01 -0.42
C ARG A 168 -1.41 10.63 -0.23
N PHE A 169 -0.52 11.61 -0.38
CA PHE A 169 0.90 11.43 -0.18
C PHE A 169 1.34 11.96 1.18
N ASP A 170 2.50 11.50 1.64
CA ASP A 170 3.20 12.12 2.76
C ASP A 170 3.62 13.56 2.43
N MET A 171 4.10 14.27 3.46
CA MET A 171 4.46 15.68 3.31
C MET A 171 5.61 15.88 2.32
N ARG A 172 6.56 14.95 2.22
CA ARG A 172 7.72 15.06 1.32
C ARG A 172 7.26 14.96 -0.12
N VAL A 173 6.54 13.89 -0.47
CA VAL A 173 6.02 13.69 -1.83
C VAL A 173 4.99 14.75 -2.19
N SER A 174 4.14 15.17 -1.24
CA SER A 174 3.21 16.28 -1.50
C SER A 174 3.94 17.58 -1.83
N PHE A 175 5.03 17.88 -1.13
CA PHE A 175 5.86 19.05 -1.42
C PHE A 175 6.55 18.92 -2.79
N ASP A 176 7.09 17.75 -3.12
CA ASP A 176 7.72 17.52 -4.42
C ASP A 176 6.72 17.70 -5.55
N LEU A 177 5.52 17.11 -5.44
CA LEU A 177 4.45 17.26 -6.42
C LEU A 177 3.98 18.72 -6.55
N LEU A 178 3.90 19.46 -5.44
CA LEU A 178 3.62 20.90 -5.47
C LEU A 178 4.70 21.67 -6.25
N CYS A 179 5.97 21.39 -5.98
CA CYS A 179 7.08 22.01 -6.68
C CYS A 179 7.07 21.70 -8.18
N ILE A 180 6.74 20.46 -8.54
CA ILE A 180 6.60 20.02 -9.92
C ILE A 180 5.46 20.78 -10.61
N LYS A 181 4.28 20.82 -9.97
CA LYS A 181 3.09 21.47 -10.55
C LYS A 181 3.28 22.95 -10.78
N HIS A 182 3.87 23.66 -9.83
CA HIS A 182 3.94 25.13 -9.85
C HIS A 182 5.23 25.67 -10.46
N PHE A 183 6.33 24.94 -10.36
CA PHE A 183 7.66 25.41 -10.80
C PHE A 183 8.30 24.51 -11.87
N GLY A 184 7.64 23.42 -12.28
CA GLY A 184 8.21 22.46 -13.23
C GLY A 184 9.46 21.75 -12.70
N TYR A 185 9.67 21.80 -11.38
CA TYR A 185 10.91 21.39 -10.73
C TYR A 185 10.65 20.23 -9.78
N CYS A 186 11.42 19.15 -9.95
CA CYS A 186 11.41 18.01 -9.03
C CYS A 186 12.56 18.14 -8.02
N PRO A 187 12.27 18.40 -6.73
CA PRO A 187 13.30 18.56 -5.70
C PRO A 187 14.20 17.33 -5.55
N GLU A 188 13.67 16.13 -5.79
CA GLU A 188 14.42 14.88 -5.78
C GLU A 188 15.56 14.86 -6.81
N ARG A 189 15.60 15.73 -7.82
CA ARG A 189 16.78 15.90 -8.70
C ARG A 189 18.02 16.42 -7.95
N ASN A 190 17.82 17.20 -6.88
CA ASN A 190 18.90 17.79 -6.09
C ASN A 190 19.40 16.83 -5.01
N ARG A 191 20.68 16.42 -5.10
CA ARG A 191 21.29 15.48 -4.14
C ARG A 191 21.30 16.00 -2.70
N LEU A 192 21.51 17.29 -2.47
CA LEU A 192 21.51 17.87 -1.12
C LEU A 192 20.12 17.79 -0.49
N TYR A 193 19.07 18.05 -1.26
CA TYR A 193 17.69 17.86 -0.82
C TYR A 193 17.45 16.42 -0.34
N ARG A 194 17.85 15.42 -1.14
CA ARG A 194 17.73 13.99 -0.77
C ARG A 194 18.45 13.66 0.53
N LEU A 195 19.67 14.17 0.70
CA LEU A 195 20.48 13.95 1.90
C LEU A 195 19.83 14.56 3.15
N LEU A 196 19.31 15.79 3.05
CA LEU A 196 18.64 16.46 4.16
C LEU A 196 17.37 15.72 4.59
N GLN A 197 16.54 15.29 3.65
CA GLN A 197 15.32 14.53 3.93
C GLN A 197 15.61 13.20 4.63
N ASN A 198 16.61 12.46 4.12
CA ASN A 198 17.02 11.19 4.71
C ASN A 198 17.65 11.37 6.10
N GLY A 199 18.41 12.45 6.31
CA GLY A 199 18.97 12.83 7.61
C GLY A 199 17.86 13.14 8.63
N TRP A 200 16.88 13.96 8.24
CA TRP A 200 15.73 14.30 9.07
C TRP A 200 14.88 13.08 9.44
N ALA A 201 14.64 12.17 8.49
CA ALA A 201 13.92 10.93 8.75
C ALA A 201 14.61 10.06 9.83
N LYS A 202 15.95 9.96 9.77
CA LYS A 202 16.75 9.23 10.78
C LYS A 202 16.65 9.88 12.16
N ILE A 203 16.75 11.21 12.24
CA ILE A 203 16.65 11.95 13.50
C ILE A 203 15.25 11.76 14.12
N ARG A 204 14.18 11.94 13.32
CA ARG A 204 12.80 11.77 13.78
C ARG A 204 12.53 10.37 14.31
N ASN A 205 13.08 9.34 13.68
CA ASN A 205 12.90 7.95 14.11
C ASN A 205 13.65 7.64 15.42
N ARG A 206 14.76 8.35 15.71
CA ARG A 206 15.45 8.25 17.01
C ARG A 206 14.67 8.90 18.14
N LEU A 207 14.00 10.02 17.88
CA LEU A 207 13.19 10.74 18.89
C LEU A 207 11.87 10.04 19.26
N LYS A 208 11.48 8.99 18.53
CA LYS A 208 10.25 8.20 18.77
C LYS A 208 10.50 6.88 19.48
N ARG A 209 11.76 6.56 19.80
CA ARG A 209 12.16 5.43 20.63
C ARG A 209 12.45 5.94 22.04
#